data_AF-A0A852DUY8-F1
#
_entry.id   AF-A0A852DUY8-F1
#
_cell.length_a   1.000
_cell.length_b   1.000
_cell.length_c   1.000
_cell.angle_alpha   90.00
_cell.angle_beta   90.00
_cell.angle_gamma   90.00
#
_symmetry.space_group_name_H-M   'P 1'
#
loop_
_entity.id
_entity.type
_entity.pdbx_description
1 polymer ?
#
loop_
_entity_poly.entity_id
_entity_poly.type
_entity_poly.pdbx_seq_one_letter_code
_entity_poly.pdbx_strand_id
1 'polypeptide(L)'
;DPCLNGGLWMGTACLCPPNMDGPRCEFGATTINLTAELGPFVTMMARVTNRDFSEDMGDTSSPGHRRFAEEFSRTMDGIYRNVPGYRGINVLSLSRGSVVVNYRVRLRPLPANASLERRALELLAVTNAAPQPHNCSTSAHGLCFTATSARATRAATAALNDTELCRRHAPANFSRWYFPYRTANGLLCVTNCTLNVPGAFDCHRG
;
A
#
# COMPACT_ATOMS: atom_id res chain seq x y z
N ASP A 1 17.56 21.75 -11.87
CA ASP A 1 17.40 20.39 -11.33
C ASP A 1 17.58 19.41 -12.48
N PRO A 2 18.55 18.48 -12.44
CA PRO A 2 18.74 17.49 -13.50
C PRO A 2 17.58 16.49 -13.61
N CYS A 3 16.80 16.28 -12.55
CA CYS A 3 15.71 15.31 -12.51
C CYS A 3 14.38 15.92 -12.99
N LEU A 4 13.56 15.11 -13.65
CA LEU A 4 12.22 15.47 -14.13
C LEU A 4 11.13 14.82 -13.27
N ASN A 5 9.89 15.25 -13.48
CA ASN A 5 8.68 14.62 -12.92
C ASN A 5 8.73 14.34 -11.40
N GLY A 6 9.38 15.22 -10.62
CA GLY A 6 9.48 15.09 -9.16
C GLY A 6 10.57 14.16 -8.67
N GLY A 7 11.52 13.76 -9.53
CA GLY A 7 12.71 13.01 -9.11
C GLY A 7 13.62 13.80 -8.17
N LEU A 8 14.26 13.10 -7.23
CA LEU A 8 15.20 13.67 -6.27
C LEU A 8 16.64 13.43 -6.73
N TRP A 9 17.42 14.49 -6.88
CA TRP A 9 18.84 14.38 -7.21
C TRP A 9 19.67 13.90 -6.02
N MET A 10 20.32 12.73 -6.15
CA MET A 10 21.13 12.11 -5.10
C MET A 10 22.65 12.40 -5.25
N GLY A 11 23.04 13.35 -6.11
CA GLY A 11 24.44 13.69 -6.38
C GLY A 11 25.08 12.92 -7.54
N THR A 12 24.61 11.69 -7.83
CA THR A 12 25.09 10.86 -8.94
C THR A 12 23.99 10.38 -9.88
N ALA A 13 22.76 10.24 -9.39
CA ALA A 13 21.61 9.77 -10.15
C ALA A 13 20.31 10.39 -9.60
N CYS A 14 19.24 10.29 -10.40
CA CYS A 14 17.90 10.65 -9.97
C CYS A 14 17.22 9.46 -9.26
N LEU A 15 16.71 9.69 -8.07
CA LEU A 15 15.76 8.79 -7.43
C LEU A 15 14.35 9.12 -7.93
N CYS A 16 13.76 8.23 -8.72
CA CYS A 16 12.46 8.45 -9.32
C CYS A 16 11.31 8.19 -8.34
N PRO A 17 10.26 9.03 -8.38
CA PRO A 17 9.05 8.76 -7.62
C PRO A 17 8.34 7.52 -8.20
N PRO A 18 7.39 6.93 -7.46
CA PRO A 18 6.64 5.78 -7.91
C PRO A 18 6.04 5.97 -9.31
N ASN A 19 6.09 4.91 -10.13
CA ASN A 19 5.60 4.86 -11.50
C ASN A 19 6.33 5.76 -12.51
N MET A 20 7.48 6.33 -12.13
CA MET A 20 8.39 7.02 -13.04
C MET A 20 9.66 6.19 -13.24
N ASP A 21 10.28 6.33 -14.41
CA ASP A 21 11.48 5.59 -14.81
C ASP A 21 12.38 6.45 -15.73
N GLY A 22 13.59 5.98 -15.96
CA GLY A 22 14.62 6.65 -16.74
C GLY A 22 15.69 7.34 -15.88
N PRO A 23 16.88 7.62 -16.46
CA PRO A 23 18.01 8.20 -15.74
C PRO A 23 17.71 9.59 -15.15
N ARG A 24 16.73 10.29 -15.70
CA ARG A 24 16.23 11.59 -15.25
C ARG A 24 14.76 11.53 -14.82
N CYS A 25 14.18 10.35 -14.66
CA CYS A 25 12.75 10.16 -14.40
C CYS A 25 11.86 10.75 -15.49
N GLU A 26 12.34 10.71 -16.74
CA GLU A 26 11.70 11.33 -17.88
C GLU A 26 10.55 10.49 -18.48
N PHE A 27 10.45 9.21 -18.11
CA PHE A 27 9.45 8.28 -18.65
C PHE A 27 8.50 7.76 -17.56
N GLY A 28 7.28 7.41 -17.96
CA GLY A 28 6.40 6.61 -17.10
C GLY A 28 6.87 5.16 -17.08
N ALA A 29 6.83 4.51 -15.91
CA ALA A 29 7.17 3.09 -15.79
C ALA A 29 6.24 2.25 -16.67
N THR A 30 6.77 1.34 -17.50
CA THR A 30 5.95 0.59 -18.47
C THR A 30 4.85 -0.25 -17.82
N THR A 31 5.02 -0.63 -16.55
CA THR A 31 4.05 -1.44 -15.81
C THR A 31 3.76 -0.82 -14.43
N ILE A 32 2.49 -0.61 -14.14
CA ILE A 32 1.98 -0.21 -12.83
C ILE A 32 1.13 -1.35 -12.28
N ASN A 33 1.50 -1.88 -11.11
CA ASN A 33 0.82 -3.03 -10.53
C ASN A 33 -0.28 -2.58 -9.56
N LEU A 34 -1.53 -2.61 -10.02
CA LEU A 34 -2.71 -2.28 -9.19
C LEU A 34 -3.28 -3.48 -8.44
N THR A 35 -2.64 -4.65 -8.55
CA THR A 35 -3.10 -5.88 -7.87
C THR A 35 -3.25 -5.69 -6.37
N ALA A 36 -2.31 -4.97 -5.74
CA ALA A 36 -2.35 -4.73 -4.30
C ALA A 36 -3.48 -3.77 -3.89
N GLU A 37 -3.86 -2.83 -4.76
CA GLU A 37 -4.94 -1.87 -4.52
C GLU A 37 -6.33 -2.47 -4.76
N LEU A 38 -6.44 -3.43 -5.69
CA LEU A 38 -7.71 -4.06 -6.07
C LEU A 38 -7.95 -5.43 -5.43
N GLY A 39 -6.96 -5.94 -4.71
CA GLY A 39 -7.08 -7.21 -3.98
C GLY A 39 -8.09 -7.12 -2.83
N PRO A 40 -8.58 -8.26 -2.33
CA PRO A 40 -9.37 -8.28 -1.11
C PRO A 40 -8.55 -7.67 0.04
N PHE A 41 -9.21 -6.85 0.87
CA PHE A 41 -8.58 -6.28 2.04
C PHE A 41 -9.47 -6.40 3.27
N VAL A 42 -8.84 -6.41 4.44
CA VAL A 42 -9.53 -6.29 5.71
C VAL A 42 -9.20 -4.93 6.28
N THR A 43 -10.22 -4.13 6.56
CA THR A 43 -10.04 -2.88 7.30
C THR A 43 -9.96 -3.23 8.78
N MET A 44 -8.91 -2.74 9.42
CA MET A 44 -8.60 -2.98 10.82
C MET A 44 -8.55 -1.64 11.54
N MET A 45 -8.96 -1.64 12.80
CA MET A 45 -8.65 -0.56 13.72
C MET A 45 -7.78 -1.09 14.85
N ALA A 46 -6.72 -0.36 15.17
CA ALA A 46 -5.87 -0.64 16.32
C ALA A 46 -5.66 0.64 17.14
N ARG A 47 -5.54 0.47 18.46
CA ARG A 47 -5.18 1.54 19.37
C ARG A 47 -3.75 1.30 19.84
N VAL A 48 -2.85 2.23 19.53
CA VAL A 48 -1.48 2.25 20.07
C VAL A 48 -1.49 3.02 21.38
N THR A 49 -1.08 2.37 22.47
CA THR A 49 -1.24 2.89 23.84
C THR A 49 0.00 3.58 24.38
N ASN A 50 1.18 3.31 23.82
CA ASN A 50 2.46 3.88 24.26
C ASN A 50 2.98 5.00 23.35
N ARG A 51 2.08 5.65 22.60
CA ARG A 51 2.39 6.81 21.74
C ARG A 51 1.31 7.86 21.88
N ASP A 52 1.74 9.12 21.90
CA ASP A 52 0.86 10.27 21.92
C ASP A 52 0.55 10.72 20.49
N PHE A 53 -0.70 11.16 20.29
CA PHE A 53 -1.12 11.74 19.03
C PHE A 53 -0.69 13.21 18.96
N SER A 54 0.05 13.59 17.93
CA SER A 54 0.30 14.98 17.58
C SER A 54 -0.62 15.45 16.45
N GLU A 55 -0.93 16.74 16.41
CA GLU A 55 -1.88 17.30 15.43
C GLU A 55 -1.48 17.04 13.97
N ASP A 56 -0.18 17.08 13.67
CA ASP A 56 0.34 16.83 12.33
C ASP A 56 0.05 15.39 11.87
N MET A 57 -0.07 14.42 12.78
CA MET A 57 -0.43 13.03 12.42
C MET A 57 -1.83 12.91 11.80
N GLY A 58 -2.71 13.89 12.02
CA GLY A 58 -4.04 13.92 11.41
C GLY A 58 -4.03 14.17 9.91
N ASP A 59 -2.95 14.77 9.39
CA ASP A 59 -2.77 15.04 7.96
C ASP A 59 -1.92 13.94 7.31
N THR A 60 -2.51 13.17 6.40
CA THR A 60 -1.86 12.07 5.67
C THR A 60 -0.62 12.49 4.88
N SER A 61 -0.49 13.77 4.53
CA SER A 61 0.66 14.30 3.79
C SER A 61 1.82 14.73 4.70
N SER A 62 1.56 14.87 6.00
CA SER A 62 2.52 15.42 6.94
C SER A 62 3.72 14.48 7.21
N PRO A 63 4.87 15.02 7.64
CA PRO A 63 5.98 14.21 8.09
C PRO A 63 5.64 13.31 9.30
N GLY A 64 4.85 13.80 10.27
CA GLY A 64 4.47 13.03 11.45
C GLY A 64 3.60 11.83 11.12
N HIS A 65 2.62 12.01 10.22
CA HIS A 65 1.80 10.90 9.75
C HIS A 65 2.65 9.86 9.03
N ARG A 66 3.47 10.27 8.05
CA ARG A 66 4.32 9.35 7.28
C ARG A 66 5.27 8.56 8.17
N ARG A 67 5.96 9.24 9.10
CA ARG A 67 6.87 8.59 10.05
C ARG A 67 6.16 7.54 10.90
N PHE A 68 5.02 7.87 11.47
CA PHE A 68 4.27 6.93 12.30
C PHE A 68 3.70 5.77 11.47
N ALA A 69 3.14 6.07 10.29
CA ALA A 69 2.61 5.06 9.38
C ALA A 69 3.68 4.06 8.96
N GLU A 70 4.91 4.51 8.72
CA GLU A 70 6.05 3.64 8.43
C GLU A 70 6.43 2.75 9.62
N GLU A 71 6.54 3.30 10.84
CA GLU A 71 6.82 2.53 12.06
C GLU A 71 5.75 1.45 12.28
N PHE A 72 4.47 1.86 12.25
CA PHE A 72 3.33 0.96 12.41
C PHE A 72 3.30 -0.14 11.32
N SER A 73 3.56 0.21 10.06
CA SER A 73 3.59 -0.75 8.96
C SER A 73 4.67 -1.81 9.15
N ARG A 74 5.88 -1.42 9.57
CA ARG A 74 6.96 -2.39 9.85
C ARG A 74 6.59 -3.33 11.00
N THR A 75 5.96 -2.82 12.06
CA THR A 75 5.47 -3.65 13.16
C THR A 75 4.43 -4.66 12.68
N MET A 76 3.43 -4.22 11.92
CA MET A 76 2.36 -5.10 11.42
C MET A 76 2.87 -6.11 10.37
N ASP A 77 3.84 -5.74 9.53
CA ASP A 77 4.49 -6.65 8.60
C ASP A 77 5.17 -7.82 9.33
N GLY A 78 5.82 -7.54 10.47
CA GLY A 78 6.39 -8.57 11.33
C GLY A 78 5.35 -9.53 11.92
N ILE A 79 4.18 -9.01 12.29
CA ILE A 79 3.08 -9.78 12.88
C ILE A 79 2.38 -10.65 11.83
N TYR A 80 2.15 -10.11 10.64
CA TYR A 80 1.39 -10.79 9.59
C TYR A 80 2.25 -11.61 8.63
N ARG A 81 3.58 -11.67 8.80
CA ARG A 81 4.48 -12.39 7.88
C ARG A 81 4.07 -13.83 7.56
N ASN A 82 3.44 -14.51 8.52
CA ASN A 82 3.03 -15.91 8.40
C ASN A 82 1.55 -16.08 8.01
N VAL A 83 0.80 -14.98 7.87
CA VAL A 83 -0.61 -15.03 7.45
C VAL A 83 -0.66 -15.37 5.95
N PRO A 84 -1.31 -16.49 5.56
CA PRO A 84 -1.40 -16.88 4.16
C PRO A 84 -1.97 -15.77 3.28
N GLY A 85 -1.25 -15.46 2.21
CA GLY A 85 -1.68 -14.45 1.25
C GLY A 85 -1.41 -13.01 1.67
N TYR A 86 -0.80 -12.73 2.82
CA TYR A 86 -0.42 -11.37 3.22
C TYR A 86 0.47 -10.67 2.18
N ARG A 87 0.20 -9.38 1.93
CA ARG A 87 0.92 -8.54 0.97
C ARG A 87 1.47 -7.23 1.56
N GLY A 88 1.12 -6.90 2.79
CA GLY A 88 1.43 -5.61 3.40
C GLY A 88 0.19 -4.88 3.89
N ILE A 89 0.38 -3.85 4.70
CA ILE A 89 -0.71 -2.95 5.11
C ILE A 89 -0.68 -1.61 4.35
N ASN A 90 -1.72 -0.81 4.52
CA ASN A 90 -1.76 0.61 4.20
C ASN A 90 -2.50 1.37 5.32
N VAL A 91 -1.83 2.34 5.95
CA VAL A 91 -2.44 3.20 6.98
C VAL A 91 -3.31 4.25 6.29
N LEU A 92 -4.58 4.31 6.65
CA LEU A 92 -5.56 5.22 6.03
C LEU A 92 -5.67 6.53 6.79
N SER A 93 -5.69 6.47 8.12
CA SER A 93 -5.86 7.64 8.98
C SER A 93 -5.37 7.38 10.39
N LEU A 94 -4.92 8.44 11.05
CA LEU A 94 -4.55 8.46 12.46
C LEU A 94 -5.47 9.43 13.18
N SER A 95 -5.93 9.09 14.38
CA SER A 95 -6.85 9.92 15.16
C SER A 95 -6.57 9.89 16.65
N ARG A 96 -7.13 10.86 17.38
CA ARG A 96 -6.99 11.05 18.83
C ARG A 96 -7.66 9.91 19.63
N GLY A 97 -7.14 9.66 20.84
CA GLY A 97 -7.63 8.63 21.76
C GLY A 97 -6.54 7.60 22.12
N SER A 98 -5.34 8.07 22.46
CA SER A 98 -4.07 7.40 22.05
C SER A 98 -4.00 7.31 20.52
N VAL A 99 -2.89 6.89 19.89
CA VAL A 99 -2.87 6.88 18.42
C VAL A 99 -3.79 5.77 17.91
N VAL A 100 -4.98 6.13 17.44
CA VAL A 100 -5.95 5.19 16.82
C VAL A 100 -5.66 5.12 15.34
N VAL A 101 -5.30 3.92 14.88
CA VAL A 101 -4.87 3.63 13.52
C VAL A 101 -5.97 2.91 12.77
N ASN A 102 -6.47 3.52 11.70
CA ASN A 102 -7.32 2.85 10.71
C ASN A 102 -6.44 2.41 9.55
N TYR A 103 -6.40 1.11 9.23
CA TYR A 103 -5.51 0.58 8.21
C TYR A 103 -6.15 -0.58 7.44
N ARG A 104 -5.65 -0.83 6.22
CA ARG A 104 -6.03 -1.97 5.39
C ARG A 104 -4.94 -3.02 5.44
N VAL A 105 -5.31 -4.27 5.69
CA VAL A 105 -4.46 -5.43 5.45
C VAL A 105 -4.74 -5.94 4.04
N ARG A 106 -3.75 -5.87 3.16
CA ARG A 106 -3.87 -6.32 1.77
C ARG A 106 -3.57 -7.81 1.69
N LEU A 107 -4.41 -8.53 0.97
CA LEU A 107 -4.31 -9.97 0.79
C LEU A 107 -4.26 -10.32 -0.70
N ARG A 108 -3.62 -11.44 -1.01
CA ARG A 108 -3.78 -12.08 -2.32
C ARG A 108 -5.24 -12.46 -2.53
N PRO A 109 -5.71 -12.51 -3.79
CA PRO A 109 -7.01 -13.06 -4.12
C PRO A 109 -7.21 -14.41 -3.43
N LEU A 110 -8.31 -14.51 -2.69
CA LEU A 110 -8.67 -15.74 -1.99
C LEU A 110 -9.27 -16.73 -3.00
N PRO A 111 -9.02 -18.04 -2.86
CA PRO A 111 -9.71 -19.05 -3.67
C PRO A 111 -11.22 -18.96 -3.45
N ALA A 112 -12.01 -19.40 -4.42
CA ALA A 112 -13.47 -19.22 -4.44
C ALA A 112 -14.21 -19.73 -3.19
N ASN A 113 -13.63 -20.70 -2.49
CA ASN A 113 -14.18 -21.30 -1.27
C ASN A 113 -13.69 -20.63 0.04
N ALA A 114 -12.78 -19.66 -0.03
CA ALA A 114 -12.23 -19.01 1.15
C ALA A 114 -13.04 -17.77 1.54
N SER A 115 -13.37 -17.65 2.83
CA SER A 115 -14.13 -16.53 3.40
C SER A 115 -13.20 -15.41 3.88
N LEU A 116 -13.42 -14.20 3.35
CA LEU A 116 -12.73 -12.98 3.80
C LEU A 116 -13.08 -12.62 5.25
N GLU A 117 -14.28 -12.96 5.71
CA GLU A 117 -14.71 -12.74 7.10
C GLU A 117 -13.92 -13.61 8.07
N ARG A 118 -13.71 -14.89 7.74
CA ARG A 118 -12.83 -15.77 8.53
C ARG A 118 -11.41 -15.22 8.59
N ARG A 119 -10.91 -14.69 7.47
CA ARG A 119 -9.59 -14.04 7.43
C ARG A 119 -9.53 -12.79 8.31
N ALA A 120 -10.60 -12.01 8.37
CA ALA A 120 -10.69 -10.85 9.27
C ALA A 120 -10.61 -11.26 10.74
N LEU A 121 -11.32 -12.33 11.13
CA LEU A 121 -11.25 -12.88 12.49
C LEU A 121 -9.85 -13.41 12.83
N GLU A 122 -9.20 -14.10 11.90
CA GLU A 122 -7.82 -14.58 12.07
C GLU A 122 -6.84 -13.42 12.24
N LEU A 123 -6.94 -12.37 11.42
CA LEU A 123 -6.09 -11.18 11.55
C LEU A 123 -6.30 -10.51 12.91
N LEU A 124 -7.55 -10.42 13.39
CA LEU A 124 -7.86 -9.88 14.72
C LEU A 124 -7.20 -10.72 15.82
N ALA A 125 -7.30 -12.05 15.75
CA ALA A 125 -6.70 -12.96 16.71
C ALA A 125 -5.17 -12.89 16.69
N VAL A 126 -4.54 -12.92 15.51
CA VAL A 126 -3.08 -12.80 15.34
C VAL A 126 -2.57 -11.47 15.88
N THR A 127 -3.30 -10.37 15.65
CA THR A 127 -2.90 -9.05 16.14
C THR A 127 -2.93 -8.97 17.65
N ASN A 128 -3.98 -9.50 18.28
CA ASN A 128 -4.14 -9.47 19.75
C ASN A 128 -3.28 -10.51 20.47
N ALA A 129 -2.83 -11.57 19.79
CA ALA A 129 -1.89 -12.55 20.32
C ALA A 129 -0.42 -12.18 20.06
N ALA A 130 -0.15 -11.10 19.31
CA ALA A 130 1.19 -10.70 18.95
C ALA A 130 2.02 -10.33 20.20
N PRO A 131 3.28 -10.80 20.31
CA PRO A 131 4.17 -10.40 21.39
C PRO A 131 4.31 -8.88 21.46
N GLN A 132 4.08 -8.32 22.65
CA GLN A 132 4.20 -6.88 22.90
C GLN A 132 5.53 -6.58 23.60
N PRO A 133 6.05 -5.34 23.50
CA PRO A 133 7.14 -4.90 24.35
C PRO A 133 6.84 -5.13 25.84
N HIS A 134 7.85 -5.53 26.63
CA HIS A 134 7.68 -5.74 28.08
C HIS A 134 7.31 -4.45 28.83
N ASN A 135 7.71 -3.29 28.30
CA ASN A 135 7.39 -1.98 28.85
C ASN A 135 6.57 -1.20 27.84
N CYS A 136 5.40 -0.71 28.25
CA CYS A 136 4.51 0.11 27.44
C CYS A 136 4.51 1.59 27.87
N SER A 137 5.61 2.07 28.43
CA SER A 137 5.85 3.51 28.61
C SER A 137 6.04 4.21 27.27
N THR A 138 5.78 5.52 27.23
CA THR A 138 5.95 6.34 26.02
C THR A 138 7.38 6.34 25.47
N SER A 139 8.37 6.11 26.33
CA SER A 139 9.79 5.98 25.99
C SER A 139 10.20 4.60 25.44
N ALA A 140 9.29 3.61 25.45
CA ALA A 140 9.63 2.25 25.06
C ALA A 140 9.91 2.14 23.55
N HIS A 141 10.89 1.29 23.23
CA HIS A 141 11.19 0.89 21.86
C HIS A 141 10.13 -0.12 21.37
N GLY A 142 9.54 0.16 20.21
CA GLY A 142 8.41 -0.63 19.68
C GLY A 142 7.04 -0.10 20.12
N LEU A 143 5.99 -0.62 19.47
CA LEU A 143 4.62 -0.18 19.68
C LEU A 143 3.88 -1.17 20.57
N CYS A 144 3.19 -0.65 21.59
CA CYS A 144 2.19 -1.37 22.35
C CYS A 144 0.81 -1.06 21.78
N PHE A 145 0.08 -2.08 21.35
CA PHE A 145 -1.19 -1.88 20.66
C PHE A 145 -2.19 -3.00 20.91
N THR A 146 -3.45 -2.70 20.63
CA THR A 146 -4.53 -3.69 20.60
C THR A 146 -5.42 -3.44 19.39
N ALA A 147 -5.81 -4.51 18.70
CA ALA A 147 -6.78 -4.40 17.61
C ALA A 147 -8.19 -4.36 18.19
N THR A 148 -8.93 -3.30 17.85
CA THR A 148 -10.28 -3.04 18.37
C THR A 148 -11.37 -3.56 17.45
N SER A 149 -11.12 -3.62 16.15
CA SER A 149 -12.08 -4.19 15.20
C SER A 149 -11.40 -4.67 13.91
N ALA A 150 -12.09 -5.59 13.24
CA ALA A 150 -11.74 -6.11 11.93
C ALA A 150 -13.01 -6.18 11.07
N ARG A 151 -12.99 -5.55 9.89
CA ARG A 151 -14.10 -5.57 8.94
C ARG A 151 -13.60 -6.04 7.58
N ALA A 152 -14.07 -7.21 7.18
CA ALA A 152 -13.87 -7.71 5.83
C ALA A 152 -14.52 -6.75 4.82
N THR A 153 -13.71 -6.22 3.90
CA THR A 153 -14.22 -5.40 2.81
C THR A 153 -13.79 -6.07 1.52
N ARG A 154 -14.75 -6.67 0.80
CA ARG A 154 -14.45 -7.04 -0.58
C ARG A 154 -14.14 -5.75 -1.31
N ALA A 155 -13.07 -5.76 -2.11
CA ALA A 155 -12.89 -4.72 -3.09
C ALA A 155 -14.22 -4.62 -3.83
N ALA A 156 -14.91 -3.48 -3.70
CA ALA A 156 -15.91 -3.16 -4.70
C ALA A 156 -15.15 -3.32 -6.01
N THR A 157 -15.65 -4.15 -6.93
CA THR A 157 -15.41 -3.90 -8.33
C THR A 157 -15.99 -2.52 -8.55
N ALA A 158 -15.22 -1.48 -8.24
CA ALA A 158 -15.66 -0.12 -8.42
C ALA A 158 -16.12 -0.08 -9.87
N ALA A 159 -17.28 0.52 -10.11
CA ALA A 159 -17.89 0.67 -11.42
C ALA A 159 -17.05 1.56 -12.37
N LEU A 160 -15.73 1.59 -12.17
CA LEU A 160 -14.72 2.16 -13.04
C LEU A 160 -14.25 1.06 -13.98
N ASN A 161 -14.34 1.33 -15.27
CA ASN A 161 -13.66 0.53 -16.30
C ASN A 161 -12.17 0.45 -15.95
N ASP A 162 -11.54 -0.74 -16.04
CA ASP A 162 -10.12 -0.94 -15.72
C ASP A 162 -9.21 0.04 -16.47
N THR A 163 -9.61 0.47 -17.67
CA THR A 163 -8.92 1.53 -18.43
C THR A 163 -8.90 2.86 -17.67
N GLU A 164 -10.02 3.28 -17.10
CA GLU A 164 -10.10 4.52 -16.32
C GLU A 164 -9.33 4.40 -15.02
N LEU A 165 -9.34 3.21 -14.42
CA LEU A 165 -8.54 2.93 -13.24
C LEU A 165 -7.04 3.04 -13.52
N CYS A 166 -6.58 2.49 -14.65
CA CYS A 166 -5.18 2.61 -15.08
C CYS A 166 -4.80 4.06 -15.37
N ARG A 167 -5.65 4.81 -16.06
CA ARG A 167 -5.43 6.24 -16.33
C ARG A 167 -5.31 7.08 -15.05
N ARG A 168 -6.11 6.77 -14.04
CA ARG A 168 -6.10 7.44 -12.73
C ARG A 168 -4.79 7.21 -11.95
N HIS A 169 -4.22 6.01 -12.02
CA HIS A 169 -3.01 5.65 -11.26
C HIS A 169 -1.72 5.88 -12.04
N ALA A 170 -1.81 6.06 -13.36
CA ALA A 170 -0.69 6.42 -14.19
C ALA A 170 -0.25 7.88 -13.95
N PRO A 171 1.04 8.20 -14.14
CA PRO A 171 1.46 9.59 -14.04
C PRO A 171 0.75 10.44 -15.09
N ALA A 172 0.30 11.64 -14.70
CA ALA A 172 -0.67 12.44 -15.44
C ALA A 172 -0.32 12.61 -16.93
N ASN A 173 0.95 12.90 -17.23
CA ASN A 173 1.46 13.14 -18.59
C ASN A 173 1.45 11.89 -19.50
N PHE A 174 1.43 10.69 -18.90
CA PHE A 174 1.51 9.41 -19.60
C PHE A 174 0.21 8.60 -19.54
N SER A 175 -0.78 9.05 -18.76
CA SER A 175 -2.02 8.33 -18.45
C SER A 175 -2.71 7.69 -19.65
N ARG A 176 -2.74 8.39 -20.80
CA ARG A 176 -3.37 7.90 -22.05
C ARG A 176 -2.74 6.63 -22.64
N TRP A 177 -1.48 6.33 -22.31
CA TRP A 177 -0.72 5.21 -22.86
C TRP A 177 -0.87 3.92 -22.07
N TYR A 178 -1.49 3.99 -20.89
CA TYR A 178 -1.73 2.83 -20.04
C TYR A 178 -3.07 2.18 -20.36
N PHE A 179 -3.04 0.86 -20.53
CA PHE A 179 -4.22 0.03 -20.72
C PHE A 179 -4.20 -1.16 -19.75
N PRO A 180 -5.38 -1.72 -19.45
CA PRO A 180 -5.49 -2.79 -18.46
C PRO A 180 -5.03 -4.13 -19.03
N TYR A 181 -4.25 -4.86 -18.23
CA TYR A 181 -3.86 -6.23 -18.49
C TYR A 181 -4.20 -7.09 -17.27
N ARG A 182 -5.28 -7.87 -17.38
CA ARG A 182 -5.73 -8.77 -16.32
C ARG A 182 -4.89 -10.04 -16.32
N THR A 183 -4.36 -10.36 -15.15
CA THR A 183 -3.69 -11.63 -14.87
C THR A 183 -4.58 -12.50 -13.99
N ALA A 184 -4.25 -13.79 -13.84
CA ALA A 184 -4.93 -14.67 -12.89
C ALA A 184 -4.94 -14.14 -11.44
N ASN A 185 -3.99 -13.26 -11.09
CA ASN A 185 -3.76 -12.80 -9.72
C ASN A 185 -4.05 -11.31 -9.50
N GLY A 186 -4.49 -10.55 -10.52
CA GLY A 186 -4.76 -9.12 -10.38
C GLY A 186 -4.72 -8.31 -11.67
N LEU A 187 -4.63 -6.99 -11.55
CA LEU A 187 -4.60 -6.04 -12.66
C LEU A 187 -3.24 -5.35 -12.75
N LEU A 188 -2.66 -5.41 -13.94
CA LEU A 188 -1.51 -4.59 -14.32
C LEU A 188 -2.01 -3.49 -15.27
N CYS A 189 -1.48 -2.29 -15.11
CA CYS A 189 -1.63 -1.22 -16.08
C CYS A 189 -0.33 -1.14 -16.86
N VAL A 190 -0.41 -1.48 -18.14
CA VAL A 190 0.75 -1.69 -19.00
C VAL A 190 0.72 -0.69 -20.15
N THR A 191 1.87 -0.44 -20.76
CA THR A 191 1.97 0.27 -22.04
C THR A 191 2.36 -0.72 -23.13
N ASN A 192 2.38 -0.27 -24.39
CA ASN A 192 2.90 -1.12 -25.48
C ASN A 192 4.41 -1.40 -25.36
N CYS A 193 5.10 -0.76 -24.41
CA CYS A 193 6.51 -1.02 -24.12
C CYS A 193 6.71 -2.16 -23.13
N THR A 194 5.64 -2.68 -22.52
CA THR A 194 5.73 -3.79 -21.58
C THR A 194 6.03 -5.08 -22.32
N LEU A 195 7.05 -5.82 -21.89
CA LEU A 195 7.37 -7.11 -22.48
C LEU A 195 6.27 -8.14 -22.19
N ASN A 196 6.04 -9.06 -23.14
CA ASN A 196 5.12 -10.19 -23.01
C ASN A 196 3.64 -9.82 -22.84
N VAL A 197 3.21 -8.64 -23.30
CA VAL A 197 1.79 -8.31 -23.46
C VAL A 197 1.40 -8.25 -24.94
N PRO A 198 0.14 -8.54 -25.31
CA PRO A 198 -0.31 -8.43 -26.69
C PRO A 198 -0.11 -7.02 -27.24
N GLY A 199 0.49 -6.90 -28.43
CA GLY A 199 0.77 -5.61 -29.08
C GLY A 199 2.04 -4.90 -28.59
N ALA A 200 2.87 -5.59 -27.81
CA ALA A 200 4.14 -5.03 -27.33
C ALA A 200 5.16 -4.77 -28.44
N PHE A 201 5.92 -3.69 -28.30
CA PHE A 201 7.08 -3.36 -29.13
C PHE A 201 8.24 -2.80 -28.28
N ASP A 202 9.46 -2.88 -28.80
CA ASP A 202 10.63 -2.32 -28.11
C ASP A 202 10.60 -0.78 -28.20
N CYS A 203 10.54 -0.14 -27.04
CA CYS A 203 10.52 1.31 -26.92
C CYS A 203 11.90 1.92 -26.61
N HIS A 204 12.98 1.12 -26.60
CA HIS A 204 14.35 1.61 -26.43
C HIS A 204 14.54 2.55 -25.22
N ARG A 205 13.88 2.23 -24.09
CA ARG A 205 13.86 3.01 -22.84
C ARG A 205 12.98 4.26 -22.84
N GLY A 206 12.04 4.42 -23.79
CA GLY A 206 10.98 5.43 -23.76
C GLY A 206 9.77 4.97 -24.56
#